data_AF-A0A0F9L4B1-F1
#
_entry.id   AF-A0A0F9L4B1-F1
#
_cell.length_a   1.000
_cell.length_b   1.000
_cell.length_c   1.000
_cell.angle_alpha   90.00
_cell.angle_beta   90.00
_cell.angle_gamma   90.00
#
_symmetry.space_group_name_H-M   'P 1'
#
loop_
_entity.id
_entity.type
_entity.pdbx_description
1 polymer ?
#
loop_
_entity_poly.entity_id
_entity_poly.type
_entity_poly.pdbx_seq_one_letter_code
_entity_poly.pdbx_strand_id
1 'polypeptide(L)'
;MIGTYIVALEADIHPASLSRSRLGEMDLLIWRGASGNIHVWEDRCPHRSIRLSAGRNMGYYVEGIYHGWQFGEDGTVLSIPAEGGKAFPNIQVNAITSTVASGFVWATMDEQLTADEGFSGKIGRPVHFSVPIEMVTPHLDTTQSRVTPWGQGCMVYSIEQDARGRYHEAMALRGRLEGAQ
;
A
#
# COMPACT_ATOMS: atom_id res chain seq x y z
N MET A 1 -13.20 -8.53 3.25
CA MET A 1 -12.35 -7.89 4.27
C MET A 1 -13.01 -6.60 4.64
N ILE A 2 -13.40 -6.44 5.91
CA ILE A 2 -13.87 -5.17 6.48
C ILE A 2 -12.77 -4.77 7.47
N GLY A 3 -12.27 -3.54 7.40
CA GLY A 3 -11.22 -3.04 8.29
C GLY A 3 -10.22 -2.09 7.62
N THR A 4 -9.49 -1.37 8.47
CA THR A 4 -8.38 -0.49 8.08
C THR A 4 -7.04 -1.21 8.32
N TYR A 5 -6.17 -1.19 7.31
CA TYR A 5 -4.90 -1.93 7.30
C TYR A 5 -3.73 -1.02 6.94
N ILE A 6 -2.54 -1.35 7.42
CA ILE A 6 -1.31 -0.68 6.99
C ILE A 6 -0.88 -1.28 5.65
N VAL A 7 -0.67 -0.45 4.64
CA VAL A 7 -0.27 -0.91 3.29
C VAL A 7 1.14 -0.49 2.91
N ALA A 8 1.76 0.44 3.65
CA ALA A 8 3.17 0.78 3.49
C ALA A 8 3.70 1.54 4.71
N LEU A 9 5.02 1.64 4.80
CA LEU A 9 5.66 2.67 5.60
C LEU A 9 5.66 3.99 4.83
N GLU A 10 5.36 5.10 5.50
CA GLU A 10 5.40 6.43 4.88
C GLU A 10 6.78 6.76 4.31
N ALA A 11 7.83 6.37 5.05
CA ALA A 11 9.22 6.64 4.70
C ALA A 11 9.69 5.92 3.42
N ASP A 12 9.02 4.82 3.04
CA ASP A 12 9.34 4.05 1.84
C ASP A 12 8.65 4.63 0.58
N ILE A 13 7.76 5.61 0.74
CA ILE A 13 7.09 6.28 -0.37
C ILE A 13 7.85 7.55 -0.74
N HIS A 14 8.87 7.36 -1.57
CA HIS A 14 9.73 8.44 -2.03
C HIS A 14 9.02 9.35 -3.07
N PRO A 15 9.38 10.64 -3.14
CA PRO A 15 8.98 11.50 -4.24
C PRO A 15 9.42 10.91 -5.59
N ALA A 16 8.60 11.13 -6.63
CA ALA A 16 8.86 10.67 -7.99
C ALA A 16 8.97 9.13 -8.17
N SER A 17 8.67 8.33 -7.14
CA SER A 17 8.54 6.87 -7.26
C SER A 17 7.08 6.42 -7.37
N LEU A 18 6.90 5.21 -7.90
CA LEU A 18 5.66 4.46 -7.87
C LEU A 18 5.93 3.16 -7.11
N SER A 19 5.42 3.06 -5.89
CA SER A 19 5.65 1.92 -5.00
C SER A 19 4.53 0.90 -5.15
N ARG A 20 4.89 -0.39 -5.18
CA ARG A 20 3.89 -1.48 -5.22
C ARG A 20 3.61 -2.00 -3.81
N SER A 21 2.34 -2.26 -3.56
CA SER A 21 1.88 -2.94 -2.35
C SER A 21 0.69 -3.84 -2.68
N ARG A 22 0.05 -4.40 -1.65
CA ARG A 22 -1.12 -5.26 -1.79
C ARG A 22 -2.00 -5.22 -0.54
N LEU A 23 -3.31 -5.37 -0.74
CA LEU A 23 -4.30 -5.58 0.31
C LEU A 23 -5.20 -6.76 -0.07
N GLY A 24 -5.02 -7.90 0.61
CA GLY A 24 -5.57 -9.19 0.18
C GLY A 24 -5.12 -9.51 -1.24
N GLU A 25 -6.02 -9.78 -2.18
CA GLU A 25 -5.65 -10.06 -3.58
C GLU A 25 -5.48 -8.81 -4.46
N MET A 26 -5.77 -7.61 -3.92
CA MET A 26 -5.71 -6.37 -4.68
C MET A 26 -4.28 -5.81 -4.73
N ASP A 27 -3.69 -5.76 -5.93
CA ASP A 27 -2.43 -5.04 -6.16
C ASP A 27 -2.67 -3.53 -6.01
N LEU A 28 -1.81 -2.86 -5.23
CA LEU A 28 -1.90 -1.44 -4.95
C LEU A 28 -0.72 -0.68 -5.56
N LEU A 29 -1.01 0.49 -6.12
CA LEU A 29 -0.05 1.53 -6.41
C LEU A 29 -0.09 2.57 -5.29
N ILE A 30 1.05 2.84 -4.68
CA ILE A 30 1.22 3.88 -3.68
C ILE A 30 2.23 4.89 -4.20
N TRP A 31 1.88 6.18 -4.19
CA TRP A 31 2.75 7.22 -4.71
C TRP A 31 2.58 8.53 -3.94
N ARG A 32 3.65 9.32 -3.89
CA ARG A 32 3.66 10.63 -3.25
C ARG A 32 3.57 11.72 -4.31
N GLY A 33 2.56 12.56 -4.20
CA GLY A 33 2.37 13.74 -5.03
C GLY A 33 3.35 14.87 -4.69
N ALA A 34 3.43 15.88 -5.54
CA ALA A 34 4.29 17.04 -5.34
C ALA A 34 3.84 17.91 -4.15
N SER A 35 2.56 17.82 -3.77
CA SER A 35 2.00 18.38 -2.55
C SER A 35 2.52 17.70 -1.26
N GLY A 36 3.16 16.53 -1.39
CA GLY A 36 3.60 15.69 -0.28
C GLY A 36 2.55 14.65 0.16
N ASN A 37 1.32 14.76 -0.33
CA ASN A 37 0.25 13.80 -0.08
C ASN A 37 0.59 12.42 -0.65
N ILE A 38 0.20 11.36 0.05
CA ILE A 38 0.32 9.99 -0.43
C ILE A 38 -1.04 9.52 -0.92
N HIS A 39 -1.05 8.92 -2.10
CA HIS A 39 -2.23 8.35 -2.74
C HIS A 39 -2.08 6.83 -2.83
N VAL A 40 -3.17 6.12 -2.57
CA VAL A 40 -3.26 4.65 -2.72
C VAL A 40 -4.32 4.34 -3.76
N TRP A 41 -3.94 3.68 -4.85
CA TRP A 41 -4.85 3.27 -5.92
C TRP A 41 -4.74 1.76 -6.16
N GLU A 42 -5.76 1.16 -6.77
CA GLU A 42 -5.58 -0.13 -7.42
C GLU A 42 -4.51 0.01 -8.52
N ASP A 43 -3.54 -0.92 -8.59
CA ASP A 43 -2.46 -0.91 -9.58
C ASP A 43 -2.95 -1.40 -10.96
N ARG A 44 -4.00 -0.73 -11.47
CA ARG A 44 -4.71 -1.13 -12.68
C ARG A 44 -5.17 0.10 -13.45
N CYS A 45 -4.65 0.26 -14.67
CA CYS A 45 -5.15 1.26 -15.60
C CYS A 45 -6.58 0.91 -16.04
N PRO A 46 -7.58 1.81 -15.91
CA PRO A 46 -8.97 1.52 -16.26
C PRO A 46 -9.18 1.30 -17.78
N HIS A 47 -8.19 1.63 -18.62
CA HIS A 47 -8.26 1.36 -20.06
C HIS A 47 -8.00 -0.12 -20.39
N ARG A 48 -6.81 -0.64 -20.08
CA ARG A 48 -6.39 -2.01 -20.48
C ARG A 48 -5.78 -2.83 -19.35
N SER A 49 -6.02 -2.44 -18.11
CA SER A 49 -5.52 -3.16 -16.92
C SER A 49 -3.99 -3.31 -16.83
N ILE A 50 -3.22 -2.54 -17.60
CA ILE A 50 -1.77 -2.45 -17.41
C ILE A 50 -1.50 -1.82 -16.05
N ARG A 51 -0.51 -2.36 -15.33
CA ARG A 51 -0.06 -1.82 -14.04
C ARG A 51 0.37 -0.37 -14.18
N LEU A 52 -0.20 0.50 -13.36
CA LEU A 52 0.17 1.91 -13.31
C LEU A 52 1.54 2.09 -12.66
N SER A 53 1.93 1.19 -11.75
CA SER A 53 3.24 1.16 -11.10
C SER A 53 4.43 0.96 -12.04
N ALA A 54 4.18 0.50 -13.27
CA ALA A 54 5.20 0.46 -14.31
C ALA A 54 5.43 1.85 -14.97
N GLY A 55 4.54 2.80 -14.70
CA GLY A 55 4.48 4.15 -15.27
C GLY A 55 5.48 5.15 -14.68
N ARG A 56 5.08 6.41 -14.70
CA ARG A 56 5.87 7.53 -14.17
C ARG A 56 5.04 8.35 -13.19
N ASN A 57 5.65 8.67 -12.05
CA ASN A 57 5.13 9.68 -11.14
C ASN A 57 5.64 11.05 -11.60
N MET A 58 4.73 11.91 -12.05
CA MET A 58 5.05 13.26 -12.54
C MET A 58 4.80 14.34 -11.48
N GLY A 59 4.60 13.94 -10.22
CA GLY A 59 4.32 14.81 -9.08
C GLY A 59 2.85 15.18 -8.95
N TYR A 60 2.21 15.66 -10.01
CA TYR A 60 0.79 16.07 -9.99
C TYR A 60 -0.14 15.06 -10.66
N TYR A 61 0.44 14.06 -11.32
CA TYR A 61 -0.27 12.99 -12.00
C TYR A 61 0.63 11.76 -12.14
N VAL A 62 0.01 10.61 -12.37
CA VAL A 62 0.68 9.38 -12.79
C VAL A 62 0.42 9.16 -14.27
N GLU A 63 1.48 8.86 -15.01
CA GLU A 63 1.38 8.51 -16.42
C GLU A 63 1.59 7.00 -16.63
N GLY A 64 0.60 6.33 -17.22
CA GLY A 64 0.69 4.91 -17.57
C GLY A 64 1.57 4.66 -18.81
N ILE A 65 2.36 3.58 -18.78
CA ILE A 65 3.35 3.28 -19.84
C ILE A 65 2.79 2.99 -21.24
N TYR A 66 1.52 2.61 -21.34
CA TYR A 66 1.04 2.01 -22.58
C TYR A 66 0.65 3.05 -23.63
N HIS A 67 -0.30 3.93 -23.29
CA HIS A 67 -0.78 5.00 -24.18
C HIS A 67 -0.59 6.39 -23.57
N GLY A 68 0.23 6.49 -22.51
CA GLY A 68 0.50 7.75 -21.83
C GLY A 68 -0.69 8.32 -21.06
N TRP A 69 -1.67 7.52 -20.65
CA TRP A 69 -2.82 8.03 -19.88
C TRP A 69 -2.33 8.71 -18.60
N GLN A 70 -2.73 9.96 -18.40
CA GLN A 70 -2.35 10.80 -17.28
C GLN A 70 -3.52 10.91 -16.31
N PHE A 71 -3.29 10.45 -15.08
CA PHE A 71 -4.29 10.44 -14.01
C PHE A 71 -3.89 11.42 -12.91
N GLY A 72 -4.75 12.38 -12.57
CA GLY A 72 -4.51 13.34 -11.50
C GLY A 72 -4.49 12.70 -10.12
N GLU A 73 -4.18 13.48 -9.08
CA GLU A 73 -4.13 13.03 -7.68
C GLU A 73 -5.46 12.37 -7.19
N ASP A 74 -6.60 12.84 -7.70
CA ASP A 74 -7.94 12.29 -7.41
C ASP A 74 -8.29 11.04 -8.26
N GLY A 75 -7.38 10.66 -9.16
CA GLY A 75 -7.54 9.52 -10.04
C GLY A 75 -8.26 9.79 -11.37
N THR A 76 -8.71 11.02 -11.61
CA THR A 76 -9.40 11.39 -12.85
C THR A 76 -8.43 11.49 -14.03
N VAL A 77 -8.92 11.23 -15.24
CA VAL A 77 -8.12 11.37 -16.46
C VAL A 77 -7.93 12.85 -16.80
N LEU A 78 -6.69 13.32 -16.71
CA LEU A 78 -6.31 14.67 -17.13
C LEU A 78 -6.04 14.76 -18.63
N SER A 79 -5.37 13.75 -19.19
CA SER A 79 -4.98 13.74 -20.60
C SER A 79 -4.67 12.34 -21.12
N ILE A 80 -4.88 12.15 -22.42
CA ILE A 80 -4.42 10.97 -23.17
C ILE A 80 -3.60 11.49 -24.37
N PRO A 81 -2.27 11.60 -24.24
CA PRO A 81 -1.38 12.09 -25.30
C PRO A 81 -1.54 11.32 -26.61
N ALA A 82 -1.69 10.00 -26.54
CA ALA A 82 -1.89 9.14 -27.72
C ALA A 82 -3.20 9.45 -28.48
N GLU A 83 -4.16 10.14 -27.86
CA GLU A 83 -5.45 10.52 -28.46
C GLU A 83 -5.59 12.04 -28.64
N GLY A 84 -4.46 12.73 -28.80
CA GLY A 84 -4.44 14.18 -29.02
C GLY A 84 -4.78 15.00 -27.78
N GLY A 85 -4.61 14.42 -26.58
CA GLY A 85 -4.72 15.14 -25.31
C GLY A 85 -6.15 15.29 -24.76
N LYS A 86 -7.11 14.50 -25.25
CA LYS A 86 -8.49 14.52 -24.76
C LYS A 86 -8.60 14.04 -23.31
N ALA A 87 -9.43 14.71 -22.52
CA ALA A 87 -9.85 14.24 -21.20
C ALA A 87 -11.13 13.39 -21.30
N PHE A 88 -11.24 12.37 -20.46
CA PHE A 88 -12.40 11.49 -20.39
C PHE A 88 -12.97 11.50 -18.97
N PRO A 89 -13.91 12.41 -18.65
CA PRO A 89 -14.33 12.69 -17.28
C PRO A 89 -15.05 11.54 -16.59
N ASN A 90 -15.51 10.53 -17.35
CA ASN A 90 -16.21 9.36 -16.81
C ASN A 90 -15.29 8.16 -16.55
N ILE A 91 -13.98 8.32 -16.72
CA ILE A 91 -13.00 7.29 -16.47
C ILE A 91 -12.05 7.78 -15.39
N GLN A 92 -11.86 6.95 -14.37
CA GLN A 92 -10.94 7.21 -13.27
C GLN A 92 -10.28 5.91 -12.84
N VAL A 93 -9.11 6.02 -12.23
CA VAL A 93 -8.53 4.88 -11.49
C VAL A 93 -9.39 4.59 -10.27
N ASN A 94 -9.34 3.35 -9.80
CA ASN A 94 -9.95 2.97 -8.54
C ASN A 94 -9.06 3.47 -7.39
N ALA A 95 -9.36 4.65 -6.84
CA ALA A 95 -8.66 5.20 -5.69
C ALA A 95 -9.16 4.56 -4.39
N ILE A 96 -8.24 4.18 -3.52
CA ILE A 96 -8.53 3.50 -2.25
C ILE A 96 -8.49 4.52 -1.11
N THR A 97 -9.55 4.54 -0.29
CA THR A 97 -9.63 5.38 0.90
C THR A 97 -8.42 5.13 1.80
N SER A 98 -7.61 6.17 2.00
CA SER A 98 -6.33 6.07 2.69
C SER A 98 -5.98 7.32 3.47
N THR A 99 -5.13 7.17 4.49
CA THR A 99 -4.54 8.28 5.25
C THR A 99 -3.13 7.95 5.69
N VAL A 100 -2.36 8.96 6.05
CA VAL A 100 -1.04 8.80 6.66
C VAL A 100 -1.16 9.15 8.14
N ALA A 101 -0.74 8.22 9.00
CA ALA A 101 -0.73 8.44 10.45
C ALA A 101 0.39 7.62 11.09
N SER A 102 1.10 8.21 12.05
CA SER A 102 2.16 7.57 12.83
C SER A 102 3.26 6.90 11.99
N GLY A 103 3.59 7.48 10.83
CA GLY A 103 4.61 6.97 9.89
C GLY A 103 4.17 5.78 9.04
N PHE A 104 2.87 5.46 9.03
CA PHE A 104 2.27 4.40 8.24
C PHE A 104 1.26 4.96 7.22
N VAL A 105 1.16 4.29 6.08
CA VAL A 105 0.07 4.50 5.12
C VAL A 105 -1.04 3.51 5.46
N TRP A 106 -2.17 4.01 5.92
CA TRP A 106 -3.36 3.23 6.24
C TRP A 106 -4.33 3.27 5.07
N ALA A 107 -4.96 2.14 4.77
CA ALA A 107 -5.98 2.02 3.73
C ALA A 107 -7.14 1.13 4.19
N THR A 108 -8.32 1.38 3.63
CA THR A 108 -9.53 0.59 3.88
C THR A 108 -10.26 0.34 2.56
N MET A 109 -10.97 -0.79 2.49
CA MET A 109 -11.92 -1.08 1.41
C MET A 109 -13.34 -0.64 1.77
N ASP A 110 -13.55 -0.15 2.99
CA ASP A 110 -14.83 0.36 3.47
C ASP A 110 -14.95 1.88 3.23
N GLU A 111 -16.16 2.41 3.41
CA GLU A 111 -16.39 3.87 3.31
C GLU A 111 -15.72 4.66 4.43
N GLN A 112 -15.52 4.03 5.59
CA GLN A 112 -14.95 4.66 6.77
C GLN A 112 -13.55 4.12 7.04
N LEU A 113 -12.60 5.05 7.13
CA LEU A 113 -11.23 4.78 7.55
C LEU A 113 -11.05 5.20 9.00
N THR A 114 -10.48 4.32 9.81
CA THR A 114 -10.06 4.62 11.18
C THR A 114 -8.62 4.18 11.35
N ALA A 115 -7.66 5.09 11.15
CA ALA A 115 -6.27 4.84 11.45
C ALA A 115 -6.07 4.78 12.98
N ASP A 116 -5.27 3.82 13.43
CA ASP A 116 -4.89 3.75 14.85
C ASP A 116 -3.70 4.67 15.11
N GLU A 117 -3.98 5.93 15.45
CA GLU A 117 -2.95 6.91 15.78
C GLU A 117 -2.13 6.52 17.02
N GLY A 118 -2.70 5.72 17.92
CA GLY A 118 -2.01 5.18 19.10
C GLY A 118 -0.93 4.16 18.74
N PHE A 119 -1.00 3.55 17.56
CA PHE A 119 0.04 2.67 17.02
C PHE A 119 1.23 3.49 16.51
N SER A 120 2.07 3.96 17.44
CA SER A 120 3.20 4.85 17.19
C SER A 120 4.46 4.38 17.93
N GLY A 121 5.63 4.74 17.42
CA GLY A 121 6.92 4.35 18.00
C GLY A 121 8.01 4.25 16.94
N LYS A 122 9.13 3.61 17.28
CA LYS A 122 10.19 3.33 16.31
C LYS A 122 9.69 2.25 15.34
N ILE A 123 9.54 2.57 14.06
CA ILE A 123 9.03 1.62 13.07
C ILE A 123 10.09 0.57 12.72
N GLY A 124 9.75 -0.70 12.88
CA GLY A 124 10.56 -1.83 12.44
C GLY A 124 10.34 -2.16 10.95
N ARG A 125 11.23 -2.97 10.37
CA ARG A 125 11.07 -3.43 8.98
C ARG A 125 9.85 -4.36 8.88
N PRO A 126 8.94 -4.16 7.91
CA PRO A 126 7.83 -5.07 7.70
C PRO A 126 8.32 -6.47 7.33
N VAL A 127 7.63 -7.50 7.79
CA VAL A 127 7.94 -8.90 7.51
C VAL A 127 6.77 -9.55 6.78
N HIS A 128 7.03 -10.02 5.57
CA HIS A 128 6.08 -10.81 4.81
C HIS A 128 6.11 -12.26 5.26
N PHE A 129 4.93 -12.85 5.44
CA PHE A 129 4.68 -14.27 5.68
C PHE A 129 3.92 -14.84 4.49
N SER A 130 4.38 -15.97 3.94
CA SER A 130 3.67 -16.69 2.87
C SER A 130 2.55 -17.60 3.39
N VAL A 131 2.38 -17.69 4.70
CA VAL A 131 1.30 -18.44 5.36
C VAL A 131 0.10 -17.54 5.67
N PRO A 132 -1.13 -18.11 5.76
CA PRO A 132 -2.33 -17.33 6.04
C PRO A 132 -2.27 -16.54 7.36
N ILE A 133 -2.97 -15.41 7.40
CA ILE A 133 -3.02 -14.48 8.53
C ILE A 133 -3.46 -15.17 9.83
N GLU A 134 -4.31 -16.18 9.75
CA GLU A 134 -4.83 -16.97 10.88
C GLU A 134 -3.73 -17.80 11.56
N MET A 135 -2.67 -18.17 10.82
CA MET A 135 -1.52 -18.87 11.39
C MET A 135 -0.54 -17.92 12.07
N VAL A 136 -0.51 -16.65 11.66
CA VAL A 136 0.46 -15.66 12.17
C VAL A 136 -0.09 -14.91 13.38
N THR A 137 -1.33 -14.42 13.29
CA THR A 137 -1.94 -13.52 14.28
C THR A 137 -1.90 -14.03 15.72
N PRO A 138 -2.15 -15.33 16.01
CA PRO A 138 -2.11 -15.85 17.39
C PRO A 138 -0.75 -15.74 18.08
N HIS A 139 0.33 -15.51 17.32
CA HIS A 139 1.70 -15.40 17.84
C HIS A 139 2.18 -13.96 18.00
N LEU A 140 1.37 -12.97 17.63
CA LEU A 140 1.75 -11.57 17.65
C LEU A 140 1.13 -10.84 18.85
N ASP A 141 1.92 -10.00 19.49
CA ASP A 141 1.40 -8.99 20.41
C ASP A 141 0.80 -7.83 19.60
N THR A 142 -0.53 -7.75 19.61
CA THR A 142 -1.33 -6.77 18.87
C THR A 142 -1.24 -5.36 19.45
N THR A 143 -0.60 -5.14 20.59
CA THR A 143 -0.28 -3.77 21.04
C THR A 143 0.93 -3.22 20.28
N GLN A 144 1.78 -4.09 19.73
CA GLN A 144 3.05 -3.75 19.08
C GLN A 144 3.13 -4.16 17.60
N SER A 145 2.12 -4.89 17.09
CA SER A 145 2.07 -5.32 15.70
C SER A 145 0.70 -5.14 15.07
N ARG A 146 0.68 -4.83 13.78
CA ARG A 146 -0.50 -4.86 12.90
C ARG A 146 -0.23 -5.84 11.77
N VAL A 147 -1.29 -6.47 11.26
CA VAL A 147 -1.20 -7.47 10.19
C VAL A 147 -2.11 -7.07 9.04
N THR A 148 -1.58 -7.11 7.83
CA THR A 148 -2.30 -6.81 6.60
C THR A 148 -2.36 -8.06 5.74
N PRO A 149 -3.54 -8.53 5.32
CA PRO A 149 -3.66 -9.61 4.34
C PRO A 149 -2.89 -9.27 3.06
N TRP A 150 -2.13 -10.22 2.53
CA TRP A 150 -1.22 -10.01 1.39
C TRP A 150 -1.21 -11.24 0.48
N GLY A 151 -2.11 -11.26 -0.49
CA GLY A 151 -2.42 -12.43 -1.30
C GLY A 151 -2.90 -13.58 -0.40
N GLN A 152 -2.28 -14.74 -0.58
CA GLN A 152 -2.49 -15.92 0.26
C GLN A 152 -1.76 -15.85 1.62
N GLY A 153 -0.93 -14.84 1.83
CA GLY A 153 -0.14 -14.62 3.04
C GLY A 153 -0.53 -13.35 3.78
N CYS A 154 0.41 -12.78 4.53
CA CYS A 154 0.23 -11.51 5.20
C CYS A 154 1.53 -10.71 5.33
N MET A 155 1.39 -9.40 5.55
CA MET A 155 2.46 -8.49 5.92
C MET A 155 2.29 -8.10 7.39
N VAL A 156 3.36 -8.22 8.17
CA VAL A 156 3.40 -7.81 9.58
C VAL A 156 4.17 -6.50 9.69
N TYR A 157 3.52 -5.49 10.25
CA TYR A 157 4.11 -4.20 10.60
C TYR A 157 4.27 -4.13 12.12
N SER A 158 5.43 -3.69 12.60
CA SER A 158 5.72 -3.63 14.03
C SER A 158 6.34 -2.30 14.42
N ILE A 159 6.02 -1.86 15.63
CA ILE A 159 6.76 -0.82 16.35
C ILE A 159 7.76 -1.50 17.31
N GLU A 160 8.97 -0.97 17.40
CA GLU A 160 10.06 -1.43 18.25
C GLU A 160 10.04 -0.66 19.58
N GLN A 161 10.10 -1.38 20.70
CA GLN A 161 10.36 -0.79 22.02
C GLN A 161 11.85 -0.80 22.38
N ASP A 162 12.65 -1.66 21.74
CA ASP A 162 14.11 -1.76 21.93
C ASP A 162 14.84 -2.07 20.61
N ALA A 163 16.17 -1.97 20.62
CA ALA A 163 17.00 -2.08 19.42
C ALA A 163 17.16 -3.51 18.86
N ARG A 164 16.53 -4.56 19.43
CA ARG A 164 16.82 -5.96 19.07
C ARG A 164 15.63 -6.91 18.90
N GLY A 165 14.42 -6.61 19.37
CA GLY A 165 13.39 -7.66 19.52
C GLY A 165 12.57 -8.02 18.28
N ARG A 166 11.76 -7.09 17.79
CA ARG A 166 10.52 -7.47 17.04
C ARG A 166 10.76 -7.96 15.63
N TYR A 167 11.68 -7.35 14.88
CA TYR A 167 12.01 -7.83 13.53
C TYR A 167 12.57 -9.26 13.58
N HIS A 168 13.49 -9.53 14.51
CA HIS A 168 14.10 -10.86 14.66
C HIS A 168 13.09 -11.89 15.15
N GLU A 169 12.19 -11.52 16.07
CA GLU A 169 11.07 -12.37 16.51
C GLU A 169 10.14 -12.73 15.36
N ALA A 170 9.74 -11.74 14.55
CA ALA A 170 8.88 -11.95 13.39
C ALA A 170 9.58 -12.84 12.35
N MET A 171 10.88 -12.64 12.08
CA MET A 171 11.65 -13.49 11.19
C MET A 171 11.82 -14.92 11.71
N ALA A 172 12.03 -15.11 13.02
CA ALA A 172 12.10 -16.43 13.63
C ALA A 172 10.74 -17.15 13.60
N LEU A 173 9.65 -16.43 13.86
CA LEU A 173 8.28 -16.95 13.70
C LEU A 173 8.03 -17.38 12.26
N ARG A 174 8.39 -16.53 11.29
CA ARG A 174 8.27 -16.82 9.87
C ARG A 174 8.97 -18.11 9.49
N GLY A 175 10.24 -18.28 9.90
CA GLY A 175 11.00 -19.50 9.65
C GLY A 175 10.34 -20.76 10.22
N ARG A 176 9.73 -20.68 11.40
CA ARG A 176 8.99 -21.81 11.99
C ARG A 176 7.70 -22.14 11.25
N LEU A 177 6.92 -21.13 10.86
CA LEU A 177 5.62 -21.34 10.21
C LEU A 177 5.75 -21.74 8.74
N GLU A 178 6.70 -21.16 8.00
CA GLU A 178 6.93 -21.47 6.58
C GLU A 178 7.76 -22.75 6.40
N GLY A 179 8.65 -23.08 7.34
CA GLY A 179 9.50 -24.28 7.27
C GLY A 179 8.84 -25.57 7.74
N ALA A 180 7.63 -25.50 8.29
CA ALA A 180 6.85 -26.67 8.73
C ALA A 180 5.89 -27.21 7.64
N GLN A 181 5.97 -26.68 6.42
CA GLN A 181 5.16 -27.06 5.25
C GLN A 181 5.92 -27.98 4.30
#